data_AF-A0A933ETD1-F1
#
_entry.id   AF-A0A933ETD1-F1
#
_cell.length_a   1.000
_cell.length_b   1.000
_cell.length_c   1.000
_cell.angle_alpha   90.00
_cell.angle_beta   90.00
_cell.angle_gamma   90.00
#
_symmetry.space_group_name_H-M   'P 1'
#
loop_
_entity.id
_entity.type
_entity.pdbx_description
1 polymer ?
#
loop_
_entity_poly.entity_id
_entity_poly.type
_entity_poly.pdbx_seq_one_letter_code
_entity_poly.pdbx_strand_id
1 'polypeptide(L)' 'GESPRRVRRVDVYAINEPYFEGYCHFRRDIRQFRIDRILDIKPTWQRYTIPPDFVPTAMAE' A
#
# COMPACT_ATOMS: atom_id res chain seq x y z
N GLY A 1 17.92 9.66 18.45
CA GLY A 1 16.65 9.05 18.88
C GLY A 1 16.01 8.43 17.67
N GLU A 2 15.76 7.12 17.69
CA GLU A 2 15.13 6.43 16.55
C GLU A 2 13.68 6.91 16.45
N SER A 3 13.35 7.60 15.36
CA SER A 3 11.96 7.96 15.05
C SER A 3 11.11 6.69 15.11
N PRO A 4 9.90 6.71 15.72
CA PRO A 4 9.09 5.51 15.81
C PRO A 4 8.87 4.94 14.40
N ARG A 5 9.31 3.69 14.17
CA ARG A 5 9.12 2.99 12.90
C ARG A 5 7.63 3.02 12.57
N ARG A 6 7.25 3.78 11.54
CA ARG A 6 5.84 3.96 11.16
C ARG A 6 5.37 2.71 10.42
N VAL A 7 4.96 1.70 11.17
CA VAL A 7 4.27 0.53 10.61
C VAL A 7 2.92 0.96 10.02
N ARG A 8 2.59 0.43 8.86
CA ARG A 8 1.32 0.67 8.16
C ARG A 8 0.70 -0.68 7.84
N ARG A 9 -0.54 -0.88 8.28
CA ARG A 9 -1.39 -1.92 7.71
C ARG A 9 -1.90 -1.42 6.36
N VAL A 10 -1.59 -2.14 5.30
CA VAL A 10 -1.94 -1.79 3.94
C VAL A 10 -2.52 -3.02 3.24
N ASP A 11 -3.63 -2.82 2.55
CA ASP A 11 -4.18 -3.81 1.63
C ASP A 11 -3.62 -3.47 0.24
N VAL A 12 -2.85 -4.37 -0.37
CA VAL A 12 -2.13 -4.11 -1.63
C VAL A 12 -3.06 -4.31 -2.81
N TYR A 13 -3.23 -3.28 -3.65
CA TYR A 13 -4.19 -3.31 -4.77
C TYR A 13 -3.51 -3.50 -6.11
N ALA A 14 -2.40 -2.79 -6.36
CA ALA A 14 -1.62 -2.91 -7.59
C ALA A 14 -0.13 -2.67 -7.32
N ILE A 15 0.72 -3.27 -8.15
CA ILE A 15 2.17 -3.09 -8.11
C ILE A 15 2.61 -2.54 -9.46
N ASN A 16 3.19 -1.34 -9.46
CA ASN A 16 3.68 -0.61 -10.63
C ASN A 16 5.03 0.00 -10.26
N GLU A 17 6.13 -0.71 -10.53
CA GLU A 17 7.46 -0.28 -10.06
C GLU A 17 7.79 1.17 -10.46
N PRO A 18 8.37 1.98 -9.54
CA PRO A 18 8.92 1.61 -8.24
C PRO A 18 7.92 1.68 -7.06
N TYR A 19 6.62 1.74 -7.33
CA TYR A 19 5.56 1.90 -6.35
C TYR A 19 4.64 0.68 -6.25
N PHE A 20 3.91 0.61 -5.15
CA PHE A 20 2.66 -0.12 -5.10
C PHE A 20 1.55 0.79 -4.61
N GLU A 21 0.34 0.55 -5.07
CA GLU A 21 -0.88 1.22 -4.65
C GLU A 21 -1.63 0.32 -3.68
N GLY A 22 -2.11 0.88 -2.58
CA GLY A 22 -2.89 0.12 -1.61
C GLY A 22 -3.68 0.99 -0.65
N TYR A 23 -4.69 0.38 -0.04
CA TYR A 23 -5.53 1.04 0.96
C TYR A 23 -4.79 1.11 2.30
N CYS A 24 -4.46 2.33 2.72
CA CYS A 24 -3.76 2.59 3.95
C CYS A 24 -4.75 2.75 5.11
N HIS A 25 -4.85 1.75 5.98
CA HIS A 25 -5.80 1.75 7.10
C HIS A 25 -5.60 2.92 8.07
N PHE A 26 -4.36 3.43 8.19
CA PHE A 26 -4.07 4.61 9.02
C PHE A 26 -4.61 5.92 8.42
N ARG A 27 -4.57 6.06 7.09
CA ARG A 27 -5.05 7.26 6.39
C ARG A 27 -6.50 7.14 5.93
N ARG A 28 -7.04 5.92 5.89
CA ARG A 28 -8.36 5.57 5.36
C ARG A 28 -8.54 6.01 3.91
N ASP A 29 -7.49 5.79 3.11
CA ASP A 29 -7.40 6.28 1.73
C ASP A 29 -6.39 5.44 0.93
N ILE A 30 -6.52 5.46 -0.41
CA ILE A 30 -5.57 4.85 -1.34
C ILE A 30 -4.29 5.69 -1.39
N ARG A 31 -3.14 5.02 -1.30
CA ARG A 31 -1.83 5.66 -1.32
C ARG A 31 -0.84 4.84 -2.14
N GLN A 32 0.08 5.58 -2.76
CA GLN A 32 1.29 5.01 -3.35
C GLN A 32 2.39 4.92 -2.30
N PHE A 33 3.05 3.78 -2.27
CA PHE A 33 4.20 3.50 -1.41
C PHE A 33 5.37 3.10 -2.28
N ARG A 34 6.53 3.73 -2.07
CA ARG A 34 7.75 3.31 -2.77
C ARG A 34 8.26 2.00 -2.19
N ILE A 35 8.47 1.02 -3.04
CA ILE A 35 8.95 -0.31 -2.66
C ILE A 35 10.36 -0.19 -2.03
N ASP A 36 11.21 0.66 -2.59
CA ASP A 36 12.59 0.88 -2.13
C ASP A 36 12.73 1.52 -0.73
N ARG A 37 11.63 2.03 -0.14
CA ARG A 37 11.61 2.62 1.20
C ARG A 37 11.05 1.68 2.27
N ILE A 38 10.63 0.48 1.90
CA ILE A 38 10.09 -0.50 2.84
C ILE A 38 11.25 -1.23 3.53
N LEU A 39 11.29 -1.18 4.86
CA LEU A 39 12.35 -1.81 5.65
C LEU A 39 12.03 -3.26 6.05
N ASP A 40 10.75 -3.59 6.20
CA ASP A 40 10.28 -4.92 6.64
C ASP A 40 8.80 -5.12 6.26
N ILE A 41 8.38 -6.37 6.09
CA ILE A 41 7.01 -6.77 5.72
C ILE A 41 6.57 -7.97 6.57
N LYS A 42 5.38 -7.86 7.18
CA LYS A 42 4.71 -8.97 7.87
C LYS A 42 3.32 -9.23 7.28
N PRO A 43 3.08 -10.39 6.62
CA PRO A 43 1.74 -10.78 6.21
C PRO A 43 0.80 -10.87 7.40
N THR A 44 -0.41 -10.32 7.27
CA THR A 44 -1.45 -10.40 8.31
C THR A 44 -2.38 -11.60 8.13
N TRP A 45 -2.31 -12.26 6.97
CA TRP A 45 -3.21 -13.34 6.55
C TRP A 45 -4.70 -12.98 6.54
N GLN A 46 -5.03 -11.70 6.72
CA GLN A 46 -6.40 -11.20 6.60
C GLN A 46 -6.73 -10.99 5.12
N ARG A 47 -7.87 -11.51 4.69
CA ARG A 47 -8.39 -11.29 3.34
C ARG A 47 -9.01 -9.91 3.22
N TYR A 48 -8.91 -9.32 2.03
CA TYR A 48 -9.58 -8.08 1.65
C TYR A 48 -10.06 -8.19 0.20
N THR A 49 -10.96 -7.30 -0.18
CA THR A 49 -11.48 -7.17 -1.54
C THR A 49 -11.06 -5.82 -2.08
N ILE A 50 -10.54 -5.81 -3.31
CA ILE A 50 -10.24 -4.57 -4.03
C ILE A 50 -11.58 -4.02 -4.57
N PRO A 51 -11.91 -2.73 -4.34
CA PRO A 51 -13.12 -2.13 -4.89
C PRO A 51 -13.19 -2.30 -6.41
N PRO A 52 -14.37 -2.64 -6.98
CA PRO A 52 -14.50 -2.91 -8.42
C PRO A 52 -14.27 -1.67 -9.30
N ASP A 53 -14.36 -0.48 -8.73
CA ASP A 53 -14.14 0.82 -9.34
C ASP A 53 -12.69 1.34 -9.17
N PHE A 54 -11.81 0.57 -8.53
CA PHE A 54 -10.40 0.92 -8.42
C PHE A 54 -9.72 0.84 -9.79
N VAL A 55 -9.16 1.97 -10.23
CA VAL A 55 -8.30 2.07 -11.42
C VAL A 55 -6.87 2.37 -10.96
N PRO A 56 -5.89 1.49 -11.24
CA PRO A 56 -4.48 1.77 -10.93
C PRO A 56 -4.00 3.04 -11.61
N THR A 57 -3.16 3.82 -10.93
CA THR A 57 -2.61 5.08 -11.48
C THR A 57 -1.88 4.84 -12.81
N ALA A 58 -1.16 3.72 -12.95
CA ALA A 58 -0.43 3.37 -14.17
C ALA A 58 -1.31 3.05 -15.39
N MET A 59 -2.63 2.84 -15.20
CA MET A 59 -3.59 2.60 -16.29
C MET A 59 -4.45 3.82 -16.60
N ALA A 60 -4.25 4.93 -15.89
CA ALA A 60 -5.00 6.17 -16.08
C ALA A 60 -4.33 7.13 -17.08
N GLU A 61 -3.25 6.70 -17.73
CA GLU A 61 -2.50 7.45 -18.77
C GLU A 61 -2.85 6.98 -20.18
#